data_AF-A0A836HGE6-F1
#
_entry.id   AF-A0A836HGE6-F1
#
_cell.length_a   1.000
_cell.length_b   1.000
_cell.length_c   1.000
_cell.angle_alpha   90.00
_cell.angle_beta   90.00
_cell.angle_gamma   90.00
#
_symmetry.space_group_name_H-M   'P 1'
#
loop_
_entity.id
_entity.type
_entity.pdbx_description
1 polymer ?
#
loop_
_entity_poly.entity_id
_entity_poly.type
_entity_poly.pdbx_seq_one_letter_code
_entity_poly.pdbx_strand_id
1 'polypeptide(L)'
;MLNLGAEAANFFEDFFSVSLPLQQSEVVGVKTFFVLGGENWGMINLLMDYLVVTETTPLERRQRVTRLIGHEICHQWFSDWISIEWWNSLWLKEGTCRYLEYFFMDAVFPGWGLWNAFQCNIMNGALLADADPHETHPVDCCNPSPRRIYDSFHAISCGKGACVLRMLFSIIGVEWLKRATHLLMVRFAGRAINANDFVDCIADTAEEACSGEAQLRHAKAIDCCLRIVNAVSHPYLYMNHRPGASYTITQYMPPSKQRGLLVVYLQLQRSKASAPVIGFLSTSVRASFEWTPETTLSRVATSSSIPLRAVQWTPGRCDSAHLLFLEEAEHHFACPASASTQRATVGNLLEPPGPAGVGAGVVPVAAASSPTQQAPSSSPPSGAAGGMWYFNRGGSGFFQCDYDAATWHHLFSFVAFSPGEGRMVITMHFISHSKVQLRRQPGDTGDRCTFEWLLRLTGTPGTMNSFLWELVTHALTTLVQLVQEYHCHSMVRAFVNSLYVPLQRCGELSFFAQEKTVAFQCSIHLSRQLRAPHPAASMSLRQPGGCDGGGGRGDAVVNGGAAVAQRLAAPHIRRLIQHHR
;
A
#
# COMPACT_ATOMS: atom_id res chain seq x y z
N MET A 1 -17.05 20.59 -5.49
CA MET A 1 -15.62 20.92 -5.62
C MET A 1 -15.21 22.08 -4.74
N LEU A 2 -15.83 23.28 -4.85
CA LEU A 2 -15.45 24.43 -4.03
C LEU A 2 -15.48 24.14 -2.52
N ASN A 3 -16.56 23.53 -2.01
CA ASN A 3 -16.63 23.13 -0.59
C ASN A 3 -15.50 22.18 -0.19
N LEU A 4 -15.15 21.24 -1.07
CA LEU A 4 -14.11 20.25 -0.79
C LEU A 4 -12.71 20.86 -0.77
N GLY A 5 -12.47 21.87 -1.61
CA GLY A 5 -11.24 22.65 -1.56
C GLY A 5 -11.12 23.44 -0.26
N ALA A 6 -12.21 24.09 0.19
CA ALA A 6 -12.23 24.78 1.47
C ALA A 6 -12.04 23.82 2.67
N GLU A 7 -12.67 22.65 2.64
CA GLU A 7 -12.48 21.61 3.66
C GLU A 7 -11.03 21.11 3.71
N ALA A 8 -10.39 20.91 2.55
CA ALA A 8 -8.98 20.52 2.48
C ALA A 8 -8.06 21.61 3.04
N ALA A 9 -8.29 22.87 2.67
CA ALA A 9 -7.49 23.99 3.18
C ALA A 9 -7.59 24.09 4.70
N ASN A 10 -8.81 24.05 5.26
CA ASN A 10 -9.01 24.06 6.71
C ASN A 10 -8.36 22.85 7.38
N PHE A 11 -8.50 21.66 6.80
CA PHE A 11 -7.90 20.44 7.32
C PHE A 11 -6.37 20.55 7.41
N PHE A 12 -5.71 21.06 6.36
CA PHE A 12 -4.25 21.16 6.36
C PHE A 12 -3.73 22.32 7.21
N GLU A 13 -4.45 23.44 7.28
CA GLU A 13 -4.15 24.52 8.21
C GLU A 13 -4.17 24.02 9.66
N ASP A 14 -5.19 23.24 10.03
CA ASP A 14 -5.30 22.60 11.35
C ASP A 14 -4.27 21.47 11.56
N PHE A 15 -3.97 20.69 10.51
CA PHE A 15 -3.04 19.57 10.61
C PHE A 15 -1.61 20.05 10.86
N PHE A 16 -1.20 21.11 10.17
CA PHE A 16 0.15 21.68 10.25
C PHE A 16 0.26 22.81 11.27
N SER A 17 -0.85 23.34 11.77
CA SER A 17 -0.90 24.51 12.65
C SER A 17 -0.13 25.71 12.07
N VAL A 18 -0.25 25.94 10.76
CA VAL A 18 0.40 27.04 10.03
C VAL A 18 -0.59 27.65 9.05
N SER A 19 -0.99 28.89 9.29
CA SER A 19 -1.77 29.68 8.34
C SER A 19 -0.86 30.21 7.24
N LEU A 20 -1.23 29.93 5.98
CA LEU A 20 -0.48 30.43 4.83
C LEU A 20 -0.76 31.93 4.63
N PRO A 21 0.24 32.74 4.21
CA PRO A 21 0.07 34.17 3.97
C PRO A 21 -0.62 34.47 2.62
N LEU A 22 -1.63 33.67 2.26
CA LEU A 22 -2.42 33.81 1.05
C LEU A 22 -3.70 34.59 1.36
N GLN A 23 -3.98 35.65 0.60
CA GLN A 23 -5.26 36.35 0.69
C GLN A 23 -6.40 35.52 0.08
N GLN A 24 -6.09 34.76 -0.96
CA GLN A 24 -7.02 33.88 -1.67
C GLN A 24 -6.27 32.71 -2.29
N SER A 25 -6.99 31.61 -2.54
CA SER A 25 -6.52 30.48 -3.34
C SER A 25 -7.64 30.06 -4.29
N GLU A 26 -7.30 29.90 -5.57
CA GLU A 26 -8.24 29.57 -6.64
C GLU A 26 -8.03 28.14 -7.14
N VAL A 27 -9.12 27.47 -7.54
CA VAL A 27 -9.06 26.18 -8.23
C VAL A 27 -9.55 26.39 -9.67
N VAL A 28 -8.65 26.26 -10.64
CA VAL A 28 -8.87 26.58 -12.04
C VAL A 28 -8.98 25.31 -12.89
N GLY A 29 -10.02 25.26 -13.73
CA GLY A 29 -10.24 24.17 -14.67
C GLY A 29 -9.51 24.38 -15.99
N VAL A 30 -8.57 23.50 -16.29
CA VAL A 30 -7.81 23.53 -17.54
C VAL A 30 -8.34 22.46 -18.48
N LYS A 31 -8.66 22.84 -19.73
CA LYS A 31 -9.25 21.94 -20.73
C LYS A 31 -8.27 20.85 -21.20
N THR A 32 -7.00 21.22 -21.38
CA THR A 32 -5.93 20.31 -21.78
C THR A 32 -4.77 20.51 -20.83
N PHE A 33 -4.42 19.48 -20.08
CA PHE A 33 -3.34 19.53 -19.11
C PHE A 33 -2.55 18.22 -19.19
N PHE A 34 -1.22 18.30 -19.11
CA PHE A 34 -0.35 17.11 -19.24
C PHE A 34 -0.39 16.23 -17.98
N VAL A 35 -0.87 16.80 -16.87
CA VAL A 35 -1.12 16.17 -15.57
C VAL A 35 -2.57 16.33 -15.17
N LEU A 36 -2.99 15.59 -14.13
CA LEU A 36 -4.35 15.69 -13.59
C LEU A 36 -4.56 16.94 -12.75
N GLY A 37 -3.51 17.35 -12.02
CA GLY A 37 -3.49 18.50 -11.12
C GLY A 37 -2.13 19.17 -11.13
N GLY A 38 -2.09 20.43 -10.74
CA GLY A 38 -0.89 21.23 -10.62
C GLY A 38 -1.04 22.22 -9.47
N GLU A 39 -0.01 22.28 -8.65
CA GLU A 39 0.00 22.85 -7.31
C GLU A 39 0.38 24.33 -7.25
N ASN A 40 0.26 25.09 -8.34
CA ASN A 40 0.79 26.46 -8.38
C ASN A 40 0.27 27.30 -7.21
N TRP A 41 1.19 27.96 -6.48
CA TRP A 41 0.92 28.77 -5.29
C TRP A 41 -0.28 29.73 -5.48
N GLY A 42 -1.38 29.47 -4.76
CA GLY A 42 -2.61 30.28 -4.81
C GLY A 42 -3.48 30.11 -6.06
N MET A 43 -3.08 29.27 -7.02
CA MET A 43 -3.83 28.99 -8.26
C MET A 43 -3.69 27.52 -8.66
N ILE A 44 -4.43 26.65 -7.97
CA ILE A 44 -4.40 25.21 -8.18
C ILE A 44 -5.10 24.86 -9.50
N ASN A 45 -4.38 24.22 -10.41
CA ASN A 45 -4.90 23.84 -11.72
C ASN A 45 -5.37 22.39 -11.70
N LEU A 46 -6.59 22.11 -12.16
CA LEU A 46 -7.11 20.75 -12.33
C LEU A 46 -7.57 20.53 -13.77
N LEU A 47 -7.39 19.32 -14.27
CA LEU A 47 -8.02 18.92 -15.54
C LEU A 47 -9.55 19.05 -15.42
N MET A 48 -10.19 19.70 -16.38
CA MET A 48 -11.61 20.10 -16.30
C MET A 48 -12.56 18.92 -15.97
N ASP A 49 -12.26 17.72 -16.45
CA ASP A 49 -13.01 16.49 -16.17
C ASP A 49 -13.08 16.12 -14.69
N TYR A 50 -12.16 16.63 -13.87
CA TYR A 50 -12.08 16.39 -12.43
C TYR A 50 -12.77 17.48 -11.60
N LEU A 51 -13.28 18.55 -12.23
CA LEU A 51 -13.99 19.61 -11.52
C LEU A 51 -15.49 19.35 -11.32
N VAL A 52 -16.10 18.51 -12.16
CA VAL A 52 -17.55 18.28 -12.10
C VAL A 52 -17.83 16.94 -11.44
N VAL A 53 -18.31 17.01 -10.20
CA VAL A 53 -18.79 15.87 -9.42
C VAL A 53 -20.25 16.11 -9.05
N THR A 54 -21.12 15.17 -9.42
CA THR A 54 -22.55 15.18 -9.09
C THR A 54 -22.89 13.95 -8.25
N GLU A 55 -24.11 13.88 -7.71
CA GLU A 55 -24.57 12.70 -6.94
C GLU A 55 -24.57 11.41 -7.79
N THR A 56 -24.74 11.55 -9.11
CA THR A 56 -24.68 10.42 -10.06
C THR A 56 -23.26 9.97 -10.38
N THR A 57 -22.23 10.72 -9.95
CA THR A 57 -20.83 10.35 -10.18
C THR A 57 -20.49 9.07 -9.42
N PRO A 58 -19.91 8.05 -10.08
CA PRO A 58 -19.46 6.83 -9.43
C PRO A 58 -18.58 7.10 -8.21
N LEU A 59 -18.72 6.30 -7.16
CA LEU A 59 -17.95 6.48 -5.92
C LEU A 59 -16.43 6.47 -6.16
N GLU A 60 -15.93 5.58 -7.03
CA GLU A 60 -14.51 5.52 -7.40
C GLU A 60 -14.02 6.86 -7.98
N ARG A 61 -14.83 7.48 -8.85
CA ARG A 61 -14.50 8.79 -9.43
C ARG A 61 -14.57 9.89 -8.37
N ARG A 62 -15.54 9.83 -7.45
CA ARG A 62 -15.60 10.75 -6.30
C ARG A 62 -14.35 10.64 -5.43
N GLN A 63 -13.95 9.41 -5.07
CA GLN A 63 -12.71 9.13 -4.34
C GLN A 63 -11.49 9.69 -5.06
N ARG A 64 -11.34 9.45 -6.37
CA ARG A 64 -10.21 9.98 -7.14
C ARG A 64 -10.17 11.51 -7.16
N VAL A 65 -11.31 12.18 -7.33
CA VAL A 65 -11.39 13.65 -7.33
C VAL A 65 -11.09 14.21 -5.94
N THR A 66 -11.67 13.64 -4.88
CA THR A 66 -11.40 14.04 -3.49
C THR A 66 -9.92 13.89 -3.14
N ARG A 67 -9.32 12.79 -3.58
CA ARG A 67 -7.90 12.53 -3.40
C ARG A 67 -7.05 13.58 -4.10
N LEU A 68 -7.34 13.85 -5.37
CA LEU A 68 -6.60 14.81 -6.19
C LEU A 68 -6.63 16.21 -5.58
N ILE A 69 -7.81 16.72 -5.20
CA ILE A 69 -7.88 18.07 -4.60
C ILE A 69 -7.17 18.13 -3.24
N GLY A 70 -7.24 17.08 -2.43
CA GLY A 70 -6.47 16.98 -1.19
C GLY A 70 -4.96 16.96 -1.42
N HIS A 71 -4.50 16.24 -2.46
CA HIS A 71 -3.09 16.18 -2.87
C HIS A 71 -2.58 17.56 -3.30
N GLU A 72 -3.28 18.24 -4.20
CA GLU A 72 -2.84 19.55 -4.70
C GLU A 72 -2.90 20.65 -3.63
N ILE A 73 -3.88 20.61 -2.71
CA ILE A 73 -3.96 21.59 -1.62
C ILE A 73 -2.89 21.32 -0.56
N CYS A 74 -2.56 20.06 -0.27
CA CYS A 74 -1.44 19.73 0.60
C CYS A 74 -0.14 20.36 0.11
N HIS A 75 0.07 20.42 -1.21
CA HIS A 75 1.27 21.02 -1.79
C HIS A 75 1.44 22.52 -1.47
N GLN A 76 0.37 23.25 -1.15
CA GLN A 76 0.46 24.66 -0.71
C GLN A 76 1.32 24.79 0.56
N TRP A 77 1.37 23.74 1.40
CA TRP A 77 2.35 23.63 2.48
C TRP A 77 3.60 22.87 2.03
N PHE A 78 3.44 21.66 1.49
CA PHE A 78 4.52 20.74 1.10
C PHE A 78 4.86 20.83 -0.40
N SER A 79 5.57 21.90 -0.78
CA SER A 79 6.16 22.18 -2.11
C SER A 79 6.39 23.68 -2.18
N ASP A 80 5.34 24.39 -1.77
CA ASP A 80 5.17 25.81 -1.87
C ASP A 80 5.76 26.48 -0.61
N TRP A 81 5.12 26.33 0.56
CA TRP A 81 5.58 27.01 1.79
C TRP A 81 6.96 26.55 2.23
N ILE A 82 7.21 25.25 2.11
CA ILE A 82 8.54 24.65 2.17
C ILE A 82 8.74 23.87 0.86
N SER A 83 9.90 24.04 0.23
CA SER A 83 10.24 23.38 -1.03
C SER A 83 11.31 22.32 -0.82
N ILE A 84 11.45 21.36 -1.72
CA ILE A 84 12.61 20.46 -1.71
C ILE A 84 13.84 21.18 -2.28
N GLU A 85 15.03 20.95 -1.71
CA GLU A 85 16.29 21.53 -2.17
C GLU A 85 16.63 21.07 -3.59
N TRP A 86 16.36 19.80 -3.90
CA TRP A 86 16.54 19.23 -5.21
C TRP A 86 15.60 18.04 -5.47
N TRP A 87 15.44 17.68 -6.74
CA TRP A 87 14.49 16.68 -7.22
C TRP A 87 14.75 15.25 -6.73
N ASN A 88 15.93 14.95 -6.18
CA ASN A 88 16.18 13.65 -5.55
C ASN A 88 15.26 13.43 -4.34
N SER A 89 14.96 14.51 -3.61
CA SER A 89 14.10 14.47 -2.43
C SER A 89 12.61 14.61 -2.76
N LEU A 90 12.20 14.27 -3.98
CA LEU A 90 10.80 14.36 -4.44
C LEU A 90 9.82 13.64 -3.52
N TRP A 91 10.27 12.56 -2.86
CA TRP A 91 9.46 11.81 -1.91
C TRP A 91 9.01 12.62 -0.68
N LEU A 92 9.76 13.66 -0.27
CA LEU A 92 9.35 14.57 0.80
C LEU A 92 8.18 15.47 0.37
N LYS A 93 8.14 15.85 -0.91
CA LYS A 93 7.04 16.60 -1.53
C LYS A 93 5.87 15.65 -1.84
N GLU A 94 6.07 14.78 -2.82
CA GLU A 94 5.03 13.93 -3.39
C GLU A 94 4.61 12.81 -2.44
N GLY A 95 5.57 12.17 -1.77
CA GLY A 95 5.27 11.07 -0.85
C GLY A 95 4.51 11.54 0.39
N THR A 96 4.85 12.71 0.93
CA THR A 96 4.12 13.31 2.07
C THR A 96 2.70 13.66 1.69
N CYS A 97 2.47 14.40 0.61
CA CYS A 97 1.10 14.72 0.19
C CYS A 97 0.31 13.49 -0.24
N ARG A 98 0.97 12.50 -0.87
CA ARG A 98 0.36 11.20 -1.17
C ARG A 98 -0.06 10.41 0.06
N TYR A 99 0.60 10.60 1.19
CA TYR A 99 0.19 9.99 2.46
C TYR A 99 -0.93 10.80 3.13
N LEU A 100 -0.79 12.12 3.15
CA LEU A 100 -1.71 13.04 3.81
C LEU A 100 -3.06 13.20 3.10
N GLU A 101 -3.12 13.00 1.78
CA GLU A 101 -4.38 12.99 1.02
C GLU A 101 -5.36 11.96 1.60
N TYR A 102 -4.88 10.81 2.10
CA TYR A 102 -5.73 9.78 2.70
C TYR A 102 -6.22 10.16 4.09
N PHE A 103 -5.45 10.92 4.88
CA PHE A 103 -5.93 11.45 6.15
C PHE A 103 -7.04 12.47 5.94
N PHE A 104 -6.86 13.37 4.97
CA PHE A 104 -7.88 14.34 4.59
C PHE A 104 -9.16 13.61 4.15
N MET A 105 -9.03 12.66 3.23
CA MET A 105 -10.18 11.89 2.74
C MET A 105 -10.91 11.15 3.87
N ASP A 106 -10.19 10.60 4.85
CA ASP A 106 -10.78 9.84 5.96
C ASP A 106 -11.47 10.74 6.98
N ALA A 107 -10.95 11.95 7.18
CA ALA A 107 -11.58 12.98 7.99
C ALA A 107 -12.90 13.47 7.38
N VAL A 108 -12.95 13.67 6.06
CA VAL A 108 -14.15 14.18 5.38
C VAL A 108 -15.18 13.08 5.09
N PHE A 109 -14.71 11.88 4.71
CA PHE A 109 -15.57 10.76 4.33
C PHE A 109 -15.24 9.47 5.09
N PRO A 110 -15.50 9.44 6.42
CA PRO A 110 -15.29 8.24 7.20
C PRO A 110 -16.13 7.08 6.66
N GLY A 111 -15.52 5.90 6.52
CA GLY A 111 -16.18 4.70 5.99
C GLY A 111 -15.96 4.43 4.50
N TRP A 112 -15.19 5.26 3.79
CA TRP A 112 -14.75 4.95 2.42
C TRP A 112 -13.69 3.83 2.35
N GLY A 113 -13.18 3.36 3.50
CA GLY A 113 -12.21 2.26 3.57
C GLY A 113 -10.86 2.64 2.98
N LEU A 114 -10.42 3.88 3.24
CA LEU A 114 -9.34 4.55 2.53
C LEU A 114 -7.96 3.94 2.76
N TRP A 115 -7.74 3.29 3.90
CA TRP A 115 -6.50 2.55 4.13
C TRP A 115 -6.40 1.27 3.29
N ASN A 116 -7.52 0.61 2.98
CA ASN A 116 -7.53 -0.46 1.97
C ASN A 116 -7.25 0.12 0.57
N ALA A 117 -7.76 1.32 0.28
CA ALA A 117 -7.48 2.03 -0.97
C ALA A 117 -5.99 2.42 -1.07
N PHE A 118 -5.35 2.88 0.01
CA PHE A 118 -3.92 3.16 0.06
C PHE A 118 -3.11 1.90 -0.24
N GLN A 119 -3.45 0.78 0.40
CA GLN A 119 -2.77 -0.49 0.16
C GLN A 119 -2.94 -0.96 -1.30
N CYS A 120 -4.16 -0.90 -1.82
CA CYS A 120 -4.49 -1.28 -3.19
C CYS A 120 -3.79 -0.42 -4.24
N ASN A 121 -3.88 0.90 -4.08
CA ASN A 121 -3.54 1.86 -5.14
C ASN A 121 -2.10 2.39 -5.04
N ILE A 122 -1.52 2.43 -3.84
CA ILE A 122 -0.19 2.99 -3.58
C ILE A 122 0.79 1.89 -3.22
N MET A 123 0.52 1.15 -2.15
CA MET A 123 1.47 0.14 -1.65
C MET A 123 1.68 -1.00 -2.64
N ASN A 124 0.61 -1.51 -3.25
CA ASN A 124 0.72 -2.58 -4.26
C ASN A 124 1.52 -2.12 -5.48
N GLY A 125 1.23 -0.92 -6.01
CA GLY A 125 1.98 -0.34 -7.12
C GLY A 125 3.45 -0.15 -6.79
N ALA A 126 3.76 0.39 -5.60
CA ALA A 126 5.13 0.59 -5.13
C ALA A 126 5.89 -0.73 -4.95
N LEU A 127 5.29 -1.75 -4.29
CA LEU A 127 5.90 -3.07 -4.15
C LEU A 127 6.13 -3.77 -5.50
N LEU A 128 5.20 -3.59 -6.45
CA LEU A 128 5.35 -4.15 -7.79
C LEU A 128 6.49 -3.46 -8.55
N ALA A 129 6.54 -2.12 -8.56
CA ALA A 129 7.61 -1.37 -9.20
C ALA A 129 8.98 -1.66 -8.56
N ASP A 130 9.04 -1.72 -7.22
CA ASP A 130 10.31 -1.87 -6.49
C ASP A 130 10.88 -3.30 -6.56
N ALA A 131 10.07 -4.27 -7.00
CA ALA A 131 10.52 -5.61 -7.35
C ALA A 131 10.98 -5.73 -8.82
N ASP A 132 10.70 -4.74 -9.68
CA ASP A 132 11.13 -4.75 -11.09
C ASP A 132 12.53 -4.16 -11.24
N PRO A 133 13.54 -4.92 -11.73
CA PRO A 133 14.89 -4.41 -11.94
C PRO A 133 15.01 -3.21 -12.88
N HIS A 134 14.01 -2.93 -13.72
CA HIS A 134 13.99 -1.78 -14.63
C HIS A 134 13.37 -0.53 -14.02
N GLU A 135 12.53 -0.68 -12.99
CA GLU A 135 11.86 0.43 -12.32
C GLU A 135 12.45 0.74 -10.94
N THR A 136 13.02 -0.25 -10.26
CA THR A 136 13.58 -0.09 -8.91
C THR A 136 14.83 0.78 -8.89
N HIS A 137 14.90 1.63 -7.89
CA HIS A 137 16.04 2.47 -7.55
C HIS A 137 15.83 3.05 -6.13
N PRO A 138 16.81 3.73 -5.53
CA PRO A 138 16.60 4.44 -4.27
C PRO A 138 15.48 5.47 -4.39
N VAL A 139 14.69 5.64 -3.33
CA VAL A 139 13.62 6.65 -3.29
C VAL A 139 14.18 8.06 -3.37
N ASP A 140 15.30 8.33 -2.68
CA ASP A 140 16.02 9.60 -2.74
C ASP A 140 16.95 9.63 -3.97
N CYS A 141 16.36 9.66 -5.15
CA CYS A 141 17.09 9.79 -6.40
C CYS A 141 16.29 10.56 -7.45
N CYS A 142 16.99 11.13 -8.42
CA CYS A 142 16.37 11.80 -9.56
C CYS A 142 17.11 11.50 -10.86
N ASN A 143 16.43 11.72 -11.98
CA ASN A 143 17.07 11.70 -13.28
C ASN A 143 18.11 12.85 -13.36
N PRO A 144 19.38 12.58 -13.66
CA PRO A 144 20.39 13.63 -13.75
C PRO A 144 20.23 14.53 -14.97
N SER A 145 19.45 14.11 -15.98
CA SER A 145 19.19 14.92 -17.17
C SER A 145 18.05 15.91 -16.89
N PRO A 146 18.28 17.24 -17.00
CA PRO A 146 17.25 18.24 -16.70
C PRO A 146 15.95 18.06 -17.50
N ARG A 147 16.06 17.59 -18.76
CA ARG A 147 14.91 17.34 -19.63
C ARG A 147 14.07 16.13 -19.23
N ARG A 148 14.58 15.29 -18.32
CA ARG A 148 13.97 14.03 -17.89
C ARG A 148 13.72 13.96 -16.39
N ILE A 149 13.84 15.09 -15.67
CA ILE A 149 13.50 15.16 -14.24
C ILE A 149 12.06 14.71 -14.01
N TYR A 150 11.16 15.03 -14.95
CA TYR A 150 9.76 14.60 -14.88
C TYR A 150 9.60 13.07 -14.85
N ASP A 151 10.55 12.30 -15.41
CA ASP A 151 10.52 10.84 -15.34
C ASP A 151 10.71 10.31 -13.90
N SER A 152 11.14 11.16 -12.95
CA SER A 152 11.26 10.82 -11.53
C SER A 152 9.92 10.87 -10.76
N PHE A 153 8.83 11.31 -11.40
CA PHE A 153 7.48 11.30 -10.83
C PHE A 153 6.77 9.96 -11.08
N HIS A 154 7.10 8.94 -10.29
CA HIS A 154 6.52 7.61 -10.47
C HIS A 154 6.37 6.82 -9.16
N ALA A 155 6.02 5.54 -9.27
CA ALA A 155 5.62 4.67 -8.15
C ALA A 155 6.69 4.50 -7.05
N ILE A 156 7.97 4.68 -7.34
CA ILE A 156 9.04 4.58 -6.34
C ILE A 156 9.14 5.90 -5.56
N SER A 157 9.55 6.99 -6.22
CA SER A 157 9.78 8.28 -5.55
C SER A 157 8.53 8.80 -4.83
N CYS A 158 7.35 8.66 -5.41
CA CYS A 158 6.10 9.09 -4.77
C CYS A 158 5.49 7.97 -3.91
N GLY A 159 5.30 6.77 -4.48
CA GLY A 159 4.54 5.68 -3.85
C GLY A 159 5.28 4.96 -2.72
N LYS A 160 6.51 4.49 -2.98
CA LYS A 160 7.38 3.92 -1.93
C LYS A 160 7.71 4.98 -0.88
N GLY A 161 7.95 6.23 -1.29
CA GLY A 161 8.09 7.37 -0.37
C GLY A 161 6.93 7.50 0.63
N ALA A 162 5.69 7.52 0.14
CA ALA A 162 4.49 7.54 0.99
C ALA A 162 4.39 6.33 1.91
N CYS A 163 4.75 5.13 1.43
CA CYS A 163 4.74 3.91 2.23
C CYS A 163 5.78 3.93 3.34
N VAL A 164 6.97 4.49 3.10
CA VAL A 164 8.01 4.65 4.12
C VAL A 164 7.58 5.64 5.20
N LEU A 165 6.99 6.77 4.81
CA LEU A 165 6.42 7.74 5.77
C LEU A 165 5.31 7.08 6.60
N ARG A 166 4.40 6.35 5.97
CA ARG A 166 3.38 5.58 6.67
C ARG A 166 3.98 4.59 7.65
N MET A 167 5.04 3.88 7.26
CA MET A 167 5.73 2.94 8.15
C MET A 167 6.34 3.67 9.35
N LEU A 168 7.07 4.76 9.14
CA LEU A 168 7.66 5.58 10.20
C LEU A 168 6.60 6.01 11.22
N PHE A 169 5.55 6.68 10.75
CA PHE A 169 4.52 7.27 11.62
C PHE A 169 3.54 6.23 12.16
N SER A 170 3.47 5.04 11.57
CA SER A 170 2.81 3.90 12.22
C SER A 170 3.54 3.43 13.47
N ILE A 171 4.84 3.68 13.60
CA ILE A 171 5.68 3.24 14.73
C ILE A 171 5.70 4.33 15.80
N ILE A 172 6.08 5.54 15.41
CA ILE A 172 6.29 6.64 16.36
C ILE A 172 4.97 7.31 16.73
N GLY A 173 4.00 7.35 15.80
CA GLY A 173 2.66 7.92 15.99
C GLY A 173 2.40 9.12 15.06
N VAL A 174 1.14 9.27 14.64
CA VAL A 174 0.68 10.38 13.76
C VAL A 174 0.79 11.74 14.45
N GLU A 175 0.73 11.78 15.78
CA GLU A 175 0.96 13.01 16.54
C GLU A 175 2.32 13.63 16.20
N TRP A 176 3.37 12.80 16.15
CA TRP A 176 4.72 13.24 15.82
C TRP A 176 4.86 13.67 14.37
N LEU A 177 4.03 13.15 13.47
CA LEU A 177 3.94 13.68 12.11
C LEU A 177 3.48 15.14 12.16
N LYS A 178 2.40 15.45 12.89
CA LYS A 178 1.90 16.82 13.02
C LYS A 178 2.95 17.74 13.66
N ARG A 179 3.56 17.32 14.78
CA ARG A 179 4.60 18.12 15.46
C ARG A 179 5.83 18.36 14.57
N ALA A 180 6.37 17.30 13.97
CA ALA A 180 7.57 17.42 13.17
C ALA A 180 7.33 18.26 11.91
N THR A 181 6.17 18.10 11.26
CA THR A 181 5.82 18.91 10.08
C THR A 181 5.51 20.35 10.44
N HIS A 182 4.85 20.62 11.57
CA HIS A 182 4.71 21.97 12.11
C HIS A 182 6.07 22.64 12.35
N LEU A 183 6.98 21.95 13.08
CA LEU A 183 8.32 22.47 13.37
C LEU A 183 9.11 22.73 12.09
N LEU A 184 9.02 21.82 11.12
CA LEU A 184 9.64 21.96 9.79
C LEU A 184 9.12 23.21 9.07
N MET A 185 7.81 23.44 9.07
CA MET A 185 7.20 24.60 8.40
C MET A 185 7.54 25.93 9.09
N VAL A 186 7.64 25.95 10.41
CA VAL A 186 8.05 27.14 11.16
C VAL A 186 9.53 27.44 10.92
N ARG A 187 10.39 26.42 10.95
CA ARG A 187 11.83 26.59 10.75
C ARG A 187 12.16 26.98 9.33
N PHE A 188 11.54 26.36 8.33
CA PHE A 188 11.94 26.48 6.93
C PHE A 188 10.96 27.29 6.07
N ALA A 189 10.09 28.10 6.68
CA ALA A 189 9.19 29.02 5.98
C ALA A 189 9.87 29.77 4.82
N GLY A 190 9.39 29.56 3.59
CA GLY A 190 9.93 30.17 2.37
C GLY A 190 11.33 29.69 1.97
N ARG A 191 11.77 28.54 2.50
CA ARG A 191 13.09 27.95 2.23
C ARG A 191 12.98 26.51 1.74
N ALA A 192 14.05 26.04 1.15
CA ALA A 192 14.17 24.66 0.72
C ALA A 192 14.65 23.75 1.87
N ILE A 193 14.23 22.48 1.82
CA ILE A 193 14.56 21.42 2.78
C ILE A 193 15.14 20.19 2.07
N ASN A 194 15.96 19.44 2.79
CA ASN A 194 16.37 18.09 2.42
C ASN A 194 15.91 17.06 3.47
N ALA A 195 16.25 15.79 3.25
CA ALA A 195 15.85 14.70 4.13
C ALA A 195 16.39 14.83 5.56
N ASN A 196 17.58 15.44 5.75
CA ASN A 196 18.14 15.61 7.09
C ASN A 196 17.34 16.65 7.87
N ASP A 197 16.91 17.74 7.24
CA ASP A 197 16.10 18.77 7.90
C ASP A 197 14.80 18.19 8.46
N PHE A 198 14.13 17.32 7.69
CA PHE A 198 12.93 16.65 8.14
C PHE A 198 13.20 15.70 9.31
N VAL A 199 14.27 14.93 9.20
CA VAL A 199 14.70 13.99 10.24
C VAL A 199 15.07 14.68 11.55
N ASP A 200 15.81 15.79 11.47
CA ASP A 200 16.21 16.57 12.63
C ASP A 200 14.98 17.17 13.31
N CYS A 201 13.97 17.62 12.57
CA CYS A 201 12.70 18.07 13.16
C CYS A 201 11.95 16.95 13.90
N ILE A 202 12.01 15.70 13.41
CA ILE A 202 11.42 14.55 14.13
C ILE A 202 12.23 14.24 15.39
N ALA A 203 13.56 14.31 15.33
CA ALA A 203 14.43 14.06 16.48
C ALA A 203 14.23 15.11 17.58
N ASP A 204 14.23 16.40 17.22
CA ASP A 204 14.08 17.51 18.17
C ASP A 204 12.73 17.46 18.88
N THR A 205 11.64 17.20 18.15
CA THR A 205 10.32 17.05 18.78
C THR A 205 10.28 15.86 19.75
N ALA A 206 10.94 14.76 19.41
CA ALA A 206 11.05 13.61 20.30
C ALA A 206 11.89 13.91 21.55
N GLU A 207 13.00 14.66 21.44
CA GLU A 207 13.83 15.04 22.58
C GLU A 207 13.07 15.90 23.59
N GLU A 208 12.26 16.83 23.11
CA GLU A 208 11.48 17.74 23.96
C GLU A 208 10.37 17.03 24.76
N ALA A 209 9.79 15.94 24.23
CA ALA A 209 8.52 15.41 24.73
C ALA A 209 8.45 13.88 24.95
N CYS A 210 9.49 13.12 24.60
CA CYS A 210 9.54 11.67 24.83
C CYS A 210 10.46 11.27 25.99
N SER A 211 10.20 10.11 26.59
CA SER A 211 11.15 9.40 27.44
C SER A 211 12.31 8.80 26.61
N GLY A 212 13.44 8.48 27.25
CA GLY A 212 14.61 7.92 26.55
C GLY A 212 14.33 6.63 25.78
N GLU A 213 13.42 5.76 26.27
CA GLU A 213 13.04 4.54 25.52
C GLU A 213 12.24 4.87 24.25
N ALA A 214 11.34 5.86 24.32
CA ALA A 214 10.57 6.31 23.16
C ALA A 214 11.49 7.03 22.14
N GLN A 215 12.44 7.85 22.60
CA GLN A 215 13.48 8.45 21.75
C GLN A 215 14.30 7.39 21.02
N LEU A 216 14.74 6.33 21.71
CA LEU A 216 15.45 5.22 21.09
C LEU A 216 14.60 4.50 20.03
N ARG A 217 13.30 4.27 20.30
CA ARG A 217 12.38 3.68 19.31
C ARG A 217 12.25 4.58 18.08
N HIS A 218 12.16 5.89 18.26
CA HIS A 218 12.10 6.85 17.16
C HIS A 218 13.39 6.81 16.34
N ALA A 219 14.55 6.87 16.99
CA ALA A 219 15.85 6.81 16.33
C ALA A 219 16.01 5.53 15.49
N LYS A 220 15.61 4.36 16.01
CA LYS A 220 15.62 3.10 15.26
C LYS A 220 14.67 3.11 14.06
N ALA A 221 13.46 3.66 14.24
CA ALA A 221 12.49 3.76 13.16
C ALA A 221 12.98 4.67 12.03
N ILE A 222 13.56 5.83 12.38
CA ILE A 222 14.11 6.79 11.42
C ILE A 222 15.30 6.18 10.66
N ASP A 223 16.24 5.53 11.36
CA ASP A 223 17.38 4.84 10.73
C ASP A 223 16.91 3.80 9.70
N CYS A 224 15.90 2.99 10.06
CA CYS A 224 15.32 2.02 9.13
C CYS A 224 14.70 2.69 7.90
N CYS A 225 13.91 3.74 8.10
CA CYS A 225 13.24 4.45 7.02
C CYS A 225 14.24 5.10 6.05
N LEU A 226 15.28 5.76 6.58
CA LEU A 226 16.35 6.33 5.76
C LEU A 226 17.10 5.26 4.98
N ARG A 227 17.33 4.08 5.55
CA ARG A 227 17.92 2.97 4.81
C ARG A 227 17.03 2.49 3.68
N ILE A 228 15.71 2.33 3.90
CA ILE A 228 14.77 1.92 2.84
C ILE A 228 14.66 2.98 1.74
N VAL A 229 14.75 4.26 2.10
CA VAL A 229 14.80 5.38 1.14
C VAL A 229 16.06 5.32 0.28
N ASN A 230 17.20 4.95 0.85
CA ASN A 230 18.47 4.89 0.14
C ASN A 230 18.76 3.53 -0.53
N ALA A 231 17.98 2.49 -0.21
CA ALA A 231 18.17 1.15 -0.73
C ALA A 231 17.33 0.91 -1.99
N VAL A 232 17.92 0.13 -2.91
CA VAL A 232 17.21 -0.47 -4.03
C VAL A 232 16.40 -1.64 -3.54
N SER A 233 15.15 -1.75 -4.00
CA SER A 233 14.20 -2.79 -3.61
C SER A 233 13.76 -2.76 -2.14
N HIS A 234 12.91 -3.72 -1.77
CA HIS A 234 12.33 -3.85 -0.42
C HIS A 234 12.72 -5.18 0.24
N PRO A 235 12.77 -5.25 1.58
CA PRO A 235 13.12 -6.49 2.28
C PRO A 235 12.11 -7.64 2.03
N TYR A 236 12.63 -8.87 1.94
CA TYR A 236 11.83 -10.09 1.93
C TYR A 236 12.03 -10.84 3.24
N LEU A 237 10.95 -11.02 4.01
CA LEU A 237 10.96 -11.70 5.29
C LEU A 237 10.32 -13.07 5.13
N TYR A 238 11.07 -14.13 5.47
CA TYR A 238 10.55 -15.49 5.48
C TYR A 238 10.36 -15.95 6.93
N MET A 239 9.15 -16.38 7.26
CA MET A 239 8.73 -16.85 8.57
C MET A 239 8.63 -18.37 8.55
N ASN A 240 9.51 -19.04 9.29
CA ASN A 240 9.47 -20.47 9.47
C ASN A 240 8.94 -20.81 10.87
N HIS A 241 7.79 -21.48 10.93
CA HIS A 241 7.22 -21.93 12.19
C HIS A 241 7.88 -23.24 12.67
N ARG A 242 8.50 -23.22 13.86
CA ARG A 242 9.11 -24.42 14.47
C ARG A 242 8.10 -25.11 15.41
N PRO A 243 8.03 -26.46 15.40
CA PRO A 243 7.24 -27.20 16.39
C PRO A 243 7.72 -26.85 17.81
N GLY A 244 6.85 -26.24 18.63
CA GLY A 244 7.21 -25.62 19.91
C GLY A 244 6.78 -24.16 20.08
N ALA A 245 5.96 -23.63 19.15
CA ALA A 245 5.40 -22.27 19.17
C ALA A 245 6.44 -21.14 19.09
N SER A 246 7.45 -21.30 18.24
CA SER A 246 8.37 -20.20 17.91
C SER A 246 8.48 -19.99 16.40
N TYR A 247 8.75 -18.75 16.02
CA TYR A 247 8.99 -18.36 14.63
C TYR A 247 10.46 -17.98 14.47
N THR A 248 11.11 -18.54 13.45
CA THR A 248 12.38 -18.01 12.94
C THR A 248 12.05 -17.08 11.78
N ILE A 249 12.39 -15.80 11.91
CA ILE A 249 12.20 -14.78 10.88
C ILE A 249 13.55 -14.51 10.23
N THR A 250 13.67 -14.79 8.94
CA THR A 250 14.93 -14.60 8.20
C THR A 250 14.76 -13.54 7.13
N GLN A 251 15.71 -12.60 7.06
CA GLN A 251 15.77 -11.53 6.08
C GLN A 251 16.51 -11.99 4.81
N TYR A 252 15.85 -11.86 3.66
CA TYR A 252 16.39 -12.16 2.34
C TYR A 252 16.32 -10.94 1.42
N MET A 253 17.18 -10.96 0.40
CA MET A 253 17.02 -10.07 -0.76
C MET A 253 15.80 -10.54 -1.58
N PRO A 254 14.94 -9.62 -2.04
CA PRO A 254 13.80 -9.98 -2.86
C PRO A 254 14.26 -10.58 -4.20
N PRO A 255 13.54 -11.57 -4.75
CA PRO A 255 13.89 -12.17 -6.03
C PRO A 255 13.62 -11.18 -7.18
N SER A 256 14.54 -11.10 -8.15
CA SER A 256 14.38 -10.28 -9.37
C SER A 256 13.13 -10.69 -10.15
N LYS A 257 12.26 -9.74 -10.54
CA LYS A 257 11.08 -10.02 -11.38
C LYS A 257 11.37 -10.44 -12.82
N GLN A 258 12.50 -10.05 -13.41
CA GLN A 258 12.87 -10.46 -14.79
C GLN A 258 12.94 -11.98 -14.92
N ARG A 259 13.41 -12.65 -13.86
CA ARG A 259 13.45 -14.10 -13.78
C ARG A 259 12.25 -14.59 -12.96
N GLY A 260 11.96 -13.97 -11.83
CA GLY A 260 11.00 -14.48 -10.86
C GLY A 260 11.56 -15.74 -10.18
N LEU A 261 11.05 -16.04 -8.98
CA LEU A 261 11.59 -17.13 -8.18
C LEU A 261 11.47 -18.49 -8.89
N LEU A 262 10.37 -18.72 -9.61
CA LEU A 262 10.17 -19.90 -10.46
C LEU A 262 11.26 -20.05 -11.53
N VAL A 263 11.64 -19.00 -12.26
CA VAL A 263 12.66 -19.15 -13.33
C VAL A 263 14.05 -19.32 -12.74
N VAL A 264 14.39 -18.57 -11.68
CA VAL A 264 15.67 -18.76 -10.96
C VAL A 264 15.77 -20.20 -10.47
N TYR A 265 14.69 -20.69 -9.87
CA TYR A 265 14.60 -22.06 -9.41
C TYR A 265 14.70 -23.09 -10.54
N LEU A 266 13.95 -22.93 -11.63
CA LEU A 266 14.02 -23.84 -12.79
C LEU A 266 15.41 -23.84 -13.42
N GLN A 267 16.09 -22.70 -13.49
CA GLN A 267 17.48 -22.62 -13.96
C GLN A 267 18.43 -23.41 -13.06
N LEU A 268 18.31 -23.25 -11.73
CA LEU A 268 19.09 -24.01 -10.75
C LEU A 268 18.80 -25.52 -10.81
N GLN A 269 17.55 -25.91 -11.05
CA GLN A 269 17.21 -27.31 -11.22
C GLN A 269 17.76 -27.85 -12.54
N ARG A 270 17.69 -27.10 -13.64
CA ARG A 270 18.26 -27.47 -14.95
C ARG A 270 19.78 -27.60 -14.94
N SER A 271 20.49 -26.89 -14.05
CA SER A 271 21.94 -27.06 -13.89
C SER A 271 22.34 -28.36 -13.18
N LYS A 272 21.39 -29.14 -12.64
CA LYS A 272 21.69 -30.44 -12.03
C LYS A 272 21.83 -31.50 -13.12
N ALA A 273 22.83 -32.37 -12.98
CA ALA A 273 23.17 -33.40 -13.97
C ALA A 273 22.03 -34.40 -14.28
N SER A 274 21.04 -34.55 -13.38
CA SER A 274 19.88 -35.44 -13.52
C SER A 274 18.57 -34.72 -13.89
N ALA A 275 18.63 -33.44 -14.29
CA ALA A 275 17.43 -32.66 -14.55
C ALA A 275 16.70 -33.14 -15.82
N PRO A 276 15.36 -33.32 -15.77
CA PRO A 276 14.61 -33.67 -16.97
C PRO A 276 14.69 -32.55 -18.01
N VAL A 277 15.04 -32.89 -19.24
CA VAL A 277 15.05 -31.96 -20.37
C VAL A 277 13.61 -31.67 -20.76
N ILE A 278 13.10 -30.50 -20.35
CA ILE A 278 11.78 -30.00 -20.77
C ILE A 278 11.96 -29.30 -22.11
N GLY A 279 11.73 -30.02 -23.21
CA GLY A 279 11.71 -29.49 -24.57
C GLY A 279 10.28 -29.16 -25.02
N PHE A 280 10.12 -28.23 -25.96
CA PHE A 280 8.79 -27.87 -26.51
C PHE A 280 8.05 -29.06 -27.15
N LEU A 281 8.80 -30.06 -27.62
CA LEU A 281 8.29 -31.28 -28.26
C LEU A 281 8.43 -32.53 -27.38
N SER A 282 8.95 -32.39 -26.15
CA SER A 282 9.08 -33.54 -25.25
C SER A 282 7.73 -33.87 -24.63
N THR A 283 7.42 -35.16 -24.48
CA THR A 283 6.26 -35.63 -23.71
C THR A 283 6.22 -34.97 -22.34
N SER A 284 5.04 -34.62 -21.84
CA SER A 284 4.87 -34.00 -20.53
C SER A 284 5.52 -34.88 -19.45
N VAL A 285 6.63 -34.42 -18.89
CA VAL A 285 7.31 -35.11 -17.79
C VAL A 285 6.79 -34.51 -16.49
N ARG A 286 6.23 -35.36 -15.63
CA ARG A 286 5.86 -34.97 -14.27
C ARG A 286 7.14 -34.88 -13.42
N ALA A 287 7.76 -33.71 -13.42
CA ALA A 287 8.94 -33.43 -12.59
C ALA A 287 8.51 -32.82 -11.25
N SER A 288 9.01 -33.39 -10.15
CA SER A 288 8.86 -32.80 -8.82
C SER A 288 10.17 -32.17 -8.39
N PHE A 289 10.11 -30.94 -7.89
CA PHE A 289 11.26 -30.25 -7.36
C PHE A 289 10.96 -29.81 -5.93
N GLU A 290 11.96 -29.86 -5.05
CA GLU A 290 11.85 -29.35 -3.67
C GLU A 290 12.41 -27.92 -3.60
N TRP A 291 11.61 -26.97 -3.15
CA TRP A 291 12.05 -25.58 -2.98
C TRP A 291 12.48 -25.32 -1.53
N THR A 292 13.65 -24.69 -1.36
CA THR A 292 14.11 -24.18 -0.07
C THR A 292 14.55 -22.72 -0.24
N PRO A 293 14.23 -21.81 0.70
CA PRO A 293 14.67 -20.42 0.64
C PRO A 293 16.19 -20.29 0.51
N GLU A 294 16.95 -21.10 1.23
CA GLU A 294 18.42 -21.05 1.28
C GLU A 294 19.09 -21.36 -0.07
N THR A 295 18.44 -22.15 -0.92
CA THR A 295 18.99 -22.54 -2.23
C THR A 295 18.62 -21.56 -3.33
N THR A 296 17.60 -20.73 -3.12
CA THR A 296 17.02 -19.89 -4.18
C THR A 296 17.17 -18.40 -3.89
N LEU A 297 17.22 -18.00 -2.61
CA LEU A 297 17.32 -16.62 -2.15
C LEU A 297 18.67 -16.36 -1.50
N SER A 298 19.15 -15.12 -1.63
CA SER A 298 20.36 -14.67 -0.95
C SER A 298 20.00 -14.02 0.38
N ARG A 299 20.61 -14.50 1.47
CA ARG A 299 20.48 -13.86 2.79
C ARG A 299 21.11 -12.48 2.78
N VAL A 300 20.54 -11.55 3.53
CA VAL A 300 21.12 -10.21 3.70
C VAL A 300 22.40 -10.32 4.52
N ALA A 301 23.53 -9.82 3.99
CA ALA A 301 24.84 -9.93 4.62
C ALA A 301 25.02 -8.99 5.82
N THR A 302 24.37 -7.83 5.81
CA THR A 302 24.41 -6.82 6.88
C THR A 302 23.08 -6.81 7.61
N SER A 303 23.07 -7.23 8.88
CA SER A 303 21.86 -7.18 9.69
C SER A 303 21.44 -5.74 9.93
N SER A 304 20.16 -5.48 9.77
CA SER A 304 19.62 -4.13 9.78
C SER A 304 18.28 -4.16 10.50
N SER A 305 18.09 -3.25 11.45
CA SER A 305 16.87 -3.18 12.25
C SER A 305 15.66 -2.92 11.34
N ILE A 306 14.76 -3.90 11.22
CA ILE A 306 13.47 -3.75 10.51
C ILE A 306 12.35 -3.76 11.56
N PRO A 307 11.55 -2.69 11.66
CA PRO A 307 10.40 -2.67 12.55
C PRO A 307 9.26 -3.51 11.98
N LEU A 308 8.72 -4.41 12.78
CA LEU A 308 7.67 -5.34 12.42
C LEU A 308 6.59 -5.33 13.49
N ARG A 309 5.32 -5.19 13.09
CA ARG A 309 4.17 -5.34 14.00
C ARG A 309 3.64 -6.77 13.91
N ALA A 310 3.78 -7.52 15.00
CA ALA A 310 3.24 -8.86 15.16
C ALA A 310 1.91 -8.81 15.93
N VAL A 311 0.94 -9.62 15.55
CA VAL A 311 -0.38 -9.69 16.20
C VAL A 311 -0.82 -11.14 16.31
N GLN A 312 -1.46 -11.49 17.43
CA GLN A 312 -2.01 -12.83 17.62
C GLN A 312 -3.51 -12.81 17.29
N TRP A 313 -3.89 -13.44 16.18
CA TRP A 313 -5.28 -13.67 15.82
C TRP A 313 -5.85 -14.81 16.66
N THR A 314 -6.86 -14.47 17.46
CA THR A 314 -7.61 -15.43 18.27
C THR A 314 -9.12 -15.21 18.06
N PRO A 315 -9.93 -16.27 17.96
CA PRO A 315 -11.37 -16.09 17.79
C PRO A 315 -11.96 -15.42 19.04
N GLY A 316 -12.60 -14.25 18.88
CA GLY A 316 -13.34 -13.58 19.94
C GLY A 316 -12.53 -12.74 20.94
N ARG A 317 -11.26 -12.40 20.67
CA ARG A 317 -10.48 -11.44 21.49
C ARG A 317 -10.00 -10.25 20.67
N CYS A 318 -9.77 -9.14 21.38
CA CYS A 318 -9.16 -7.94 20.81
C CYS A 318 -7.63 -8.13 20.71
N ASP A 319 -7.11 -7.85 19.52
CA ASP A 319 -5.74 -8.09 19.08
C ASP A 319 -4.74 -7.11 19.72
N SER A 320 -3.85 -7.59 20.61
CA SER A 320 -2.68 -6.81 21.04
C SER A 320 -1.55 -6.90 20.00
N ALA A 321 -1.14 -5.76 19.44
CA ALA A 321 0.01 -5.70 18.54
C ALA A 321 1.31 -5.50 19.32
N HIS A 322 2.32 -6.28 18.96
CA HIS A 322 3.69 -6.18 19.49
C HIS A 322 4.60 -5.57 18.41
N LEU A 323 5.33 -4.52 18.77
CA LEU A 323 6.37 -3.96 17.91
C LEU A 323 7.69 -4.71 18.17
N LEU A 324 8.26 -5.27 17.11
CA LEU A 324 9.54 -5.97 17.12
C LEU A 324 10.52 -5.22 16.22
N PHE A 325 11.80 -5.19 16.61
CA PHE A 325 12.88 -4.69 15.78
C PHE A 325 13.80 -5.86 15.41
N LEU A 326 13.83 -6.23 14.14
CA LEU A 326 14.64 -7.33 13.63
C LEU A 326 16.09 -6.86 13.46
N GLU A 327 16.87 -6.83 14.55
CA GLU A 327 18.26 -6.35 14.55
C GLU A 327 19.24 -7.29 13.81
N GLU A 328 18.87 -8.57 13.70
CA GLU A 328 19.68 -9.64 13.12
C GLU A 328 19.08 -10.14 11.80
N ALA A 329 19.93 -10.71 10.93
CA ALA A 329 19.48 -11.32 9.68
C ALA A 329 18.55 -12.53 9.93
N GLU A 330 18.70 -13.19 11.07
CA GLU A 330 17.83 -14.25 11.55
C GLU A 330 17.37 -13.93 12.98
N HIS A 331 16.07 -13.74 13.17
CA HIS A 331 15.49 -13.38 14.45
C HIS A 331 14.62 -14.52 14.99
N HIS A 332 14.79 -14.83 16.28
CA HIS A 332 14.02 -15.87 16.96
C HIS A 332 12.90 -15.22 17.79
N PHE A 333 11.66 -15.40 17.35
CA PHE A 333 10.47 -14.95 18.06
C PHE A 333 9.84 -16.12 18.82
N ALA A 334 9.96 -16.09 20.15
CA ALA A 334 9.22 -17.01 21.02
C ALA A 334 7.79 -16.50 21.20
N CYS A 335 6.77 -17.32 20.90
CA CYS A 335 5.39 -16.91 21.12
C CYS A 335 5.16 -16.71 22.63
N PRO A 336 4.68 -15.53 23.06
CA PRO A 336 4.30 -15.29 24.45
C PRO A 336 3.32 -16.38 24.93
N ALA A 337 3.62 -17.02 26.07
CA ALA A 337 2.70 -17.97 26.69
C ALA A 337 1.40 -17.25 27.07
N SER A 338 0.26 -17.82 26.70
CA SER A 338 -1.05 -17.27 27.03
C SER A 338 -1.31 -17.36 28.54
N ALA A 339 -0.98 -16.33 29.33
CA ALA A 339 -1.51 -16.14 30.67
C ALA A 339 -1.30 -14.72 31.23
N SER A 340 -2.39 -14.17 31.80
CA SER A 340 -2.45 -13.17 32.89
C SER A 340 -1.67 -11.84 32.74
N THR A 341 -2.44 -10.75 32.62
CA THR A 341 -2.20 -9.43 33.23
C THR A 341 -0.73 -9.03 33.43
N GLN A 342 -0.11 -8.46 32.40
CA GLN A 342 0.83 -7.36 32.59
C GLN A 342 0.14 -6.08 32.12
N ARG A 343 -0.16 -5.20 33.08
CA ARG A 343 -0.43 -3.77 32.81
C ARG A 343 0.85 -3.18 32.23
N ALA A 344 1.02 -3.26 30.92
CA ALA A 344 1.85 -2.31 30.21
C ALA A 344 1.05 -1.01 30.09
N THR A 345 1.69 0.09 30.47
CA THR A 345 1.17 1.45 30.44
C THR A 345 0.55 1.74 29.06
N VAL A 346 -0.76 1.89 29.04
CA VAL A 346 -1.54 2.34 27.89
C VAL A 346 -1.16 3.80 27.63
N GLY A 347 -0.20 4.01 26.73
CA GLY A 347 -0.15 5.24 25.96
C GLY A 347 -1.23 5.12 24.89
N ASN A 348 -2.29 5.91 25.00
CA ASN A 348 -3.27 6.08 23.92
C ASN A 348 -2.56 6.66 22.69
N LEU A 349 -2.02 5.78 21.84
CA LEU A 349 -1.72 6.12 20.45
C LEU A 349 -3.06 6.01 19.72
N LEU A 350 -3.68 7.17 19.50
CA LEU A 350 -4.90 7.33 18.71
C LEU A 350 -4.83 6.47 17.45
N GLU A 351 -5.76 5.52 17.34
CA GLU A 351 -6.20 4.97 16.07
C GLU A 351 -6.66 6.11 15.15
N PRO A 352 -6.65 5.95 13.81
CA PRO A 352 -7.39 6.86 12.94
C PRO A 352 -8.84 6.95 13.46
N PRO A 353 -9.44 8.15 13.56
CA PRO A 353 -10.62 8.36 14.36
C PRO A 353 -11.81 7.57 13.81
N GLY A 354 -12.38 6.71 14.65
CA GLY A 354 -13.78 6.31 14.52
C GLY A 354 -14.70 7.54 14.64
N PRO A 355 -15.95 7.47 14.15
CA PRO A 355 -16.79 8.65 13.95
C PRO A 355 -17.09 9.34 15.29
N ALA A 356 -16.51 10.52 15.50
CA ALA A 356 -16.85 11.38 16.61
C ALA A 356 -18.06 12.25 16.22
N GLY A 357 -19.23 11.94 16.79
CA GLY A 357 -20.43 12.74 16.63
C GLY A 357 -20.29 14.11 17.30
N VAL A 358 -20.51 15.17 16.53
CA VAL A 358 -20.71 16.52 17.04
C VAL A 358 -22.11 16.60 17.65
N GLY A 359 -22.19 17.05 18.91
CA GLY A 359 -23.44 17.17 19.65
C GLY A 359 -24.33 18.30 19.14
N ALA A 360 -25.62 17.99 18.91
CA ALA A 360 -26.71 18.95 18.92
C ALA A 360 -28.04 18.26 19.25
N GLY A 361 -28.75 18.76 20.26
CA GLY A 361 -30.22 18.69 20.38
C GLY A 361 -30.85 17.36 20.81
N VAL A 362 -31.19 17.26 22.10
CA VAL A 362 -32.09 16.24 22.65
C VAL A 362 -33.51 16.41 22.10
N VAL A 363 -34.07 15.38 21.45
CA VAL A 363 -35.52 15.15 21.32
C VAL A 363 -35.77 13.64 21.47
N PRO A 364 -36.66 13.17 22.37
CA PRO A 364 -36.87 11.74 22.60
C PRO A 364 -37.86 11.18 21.57
N VAL A 365 -37.48 10.12 20.86
CA VAL A 365 -38.41 9.31 20.07
C VAL A 365 -38.29 7.84 20.49
N ALA A 366 -39.46 7.24 20.67
CA ALA A 366 -39.75 6.01 21.37
C ALA A 366 -38.99 4.77 20.87
N ALA A 367 -38.64 3.91 21.83
CA ALA A 367 -38.12 2.58 21.61
C ALA A 367 -39.14 1.71 20.85
N ALA A 368 -38.75 1.23 19.66
CA ALA A 368 -39.41 0.14 18.97
C ALA A 368 -38.45 -1.05 18.95
N SER A 369 -38.90 -2.15 19.54
CA SER A 369 -38.21 -3.44 19.69
C SER A 369 -37.86 -4.08 18.33
N SER A 370 -36.57 -4.35 18.11
CA SER A 370 -36.08 -5.15 16.99
C SER A 370 -36.21 -6.65 17.28
N PRO A 371 -36.61 -7.50 16.32
CA PRO A 371 -36.69 -8.94 16.51
C PRO A 371 -35.29 -9.58 16.47
N THR A 372 -35.10 -10.55 17.35
CA THR A 372 -33.92 -11.40 17.49
C THR A 372 -33.66 -12.19 16.19
N GLN A 373 -32.58 -11.85 15.46
CA GLN A 373 -32.02 -12.75 14.45
C GLN A 373 -30.96 -13.65 15.10
N GLN A 374 -31.24 -14.95 15.11
CA GLN A 374 -30.33 -16.00 15.54
C GLN A 374 -29.09 -16.03 14.61
N ALA A 375 -27.91 -15.96 15.22
CA ALA A 375 -26.65 -16.22 14.53
C ALA A 375 -26.57 -17.71 14.12
N PRO A 376 -26.09 -18.05 12.91
CA PRO A 376 -25.90 -19.45 12.53
C PRO A 376 -24.74 -20.03 13.34
N SER A 377 -25.01 -21.14 14.02
CA SER A 377 -24.03 -21.93 14.77
C SER A 377 -23.13 -22.72 13.80
N SER A 378 -21.94 -22.22 13.52
CA SER A 378 -20.85 -23.04 12.97
C SER A 378 -19.83 -23.30 14.07
N SER A 379 -19.91 -24.48 14.69
CA SER A 379 -18.87 -24.99 15.59
C SER A 379 -17.52 -25.10 14.87
N PRO A 380 -16.40 -24.71 15.49
CA PRO A 380 -15.09 -24.81 14.86
C PRO A 380 -14.68 -26.29 14.67
N PRO A 381 -13.90 -26.62 13.62
CA PRO A 381 -13.31 -27.95 13.51
C PRO A 381 -12.39 -28.19 14.72
N SER A 382 -12.58 -29.34 15.36
CA SER A 382 -11.81 -29.82 16.50
C SER A 382 -10.32 -29.88 16.15
N GLY A 383 -9.55 -28.87 16.58
CA GLY A 383 -8.12 -28.74 16.32
C GLY A 383 -7.56 -27.32 16.53
N ALA A 384 -8.39 -26.28 16.44
CA ALA A 384 -7.97 -24.88 16.54
C ALA A 384 -7.92 -24.35 18.00
N ALA A 385 -7.22 -25.03 18.89
CA ALA A 385 -7.03 -24.57 20.28
C ALA A 385 -5.87 -23.56 20.43
N GLY A 386 -5.15 -23.22 19.35
CA GLY A 386 -4.01 -22.28 19.38
C GLY A 386 -4.28 -21.03 18.53
N GLY A 387 -4.00 -19.84 19.09
CA GLY A 387 -4.00 -18.59 18.33
C GLY A 387 -2.88 -18.55 17.28
N MET A 388 -3.09 -17.80 16.21
CA MET A 388 -2.15 -17.67 15.08
C MET A 388 -1.42 -16.33 15.15
N TRP A 389 -0.12 -16.30 14.86
CA TRP A 389 0.64 -15.05 14.78
C TRP A 389 0.70 -14.56 13.34
N TYR A 390 0.22 -13.35 13.12
CA TYR A 390 0.35 -12.63 11.86
C TYR A 390 1.36 -11.50 12.01
N PHE A 391 2.26 -11.39 11.05
CA PHE A 391 3.28 -10.36 10.99
C PHE A 391 2.92 -9.34 9.90
N ASN A 392 3.20 -8.07 10.16
CA ASN A 392 2.79 -6.91 9.35
C ASN A 392 1.32 -6.50 9.51
N ARG A 393 0.86 -6.33 10.77
CA ARG A 393 -0.50 -5.83 11.07
C ARG A 393 -0.81 -4.55 10.27
N GLY A 394 -1.94 -4.57 9.56
CA GLY A 394 -2.39 -3.43 8.74
C GLY A 394 -1.46 -3.10 7.57
N GLY A 395 -0.49 -3.96 7.23
CA GLY A 395 0.53 -3.64 6.22
C GLY A 395 1.34 -2.42 6.59
N SER A 396 1.54 -2.16 7.89
CA SER A 396 2.22 -0.96 8.38
C SER A 396 3.66 -0.84 7.87
N GLY A 397 4.33 -1.97 7.61
CA GLY A 397 5.69 -2.02 7.09
C GLY A 397 5.76 -2.17 5.57
N PHE A 398 6.76 -1.53 4.96
CA PHE A 398 7.07 -1.66 3.54
C PHE A 398 8.09 -2.78 3.30
N PHE A 399 7.60 -4.01 3.32
CA PHE A 399 8.36 -5.23 3.04
C PHE A 399 7.40 -6.36 2.67
N GLN A 400 7.96 -7.45 2.14
CA GLN A 400 7.20 -8.66 1.85
C GLN A 400 7.37 -9.69 2.96
N CYS A 401 6.27 -10.34 3.36
CA CYS A 401 6.23 -11.44 4.31
C CYS A 401 5.78 -12.73 3.63
N ASP A 402 6.58 -13.79 3.75
CA ASP A 402 6.23 -15.12 3.29
C ASP A 402 6.37 -16.13 4.42
N TYR A 403 5.54 -17.16 4.39
CA TYR A 403 5.41 -18.15 5.44
C TYR A 403 5.62 -19.55 4.87
N ASP A 404 5.97 -20.50 5.73
CA ASP A 404 5.90 -21.90 5.34
C ASP A 404 4.45 -22.32 5.00
N ALA A 405 4.29 -23.34 4.16
CA ALA A 405 2.98 -23.74 3.62
C ALA A 405 1.98 -24.14 4.72
N ALA A 406 2.44 -24.80 5.80
CA ALA A 406 1.58 -25.20 6.90
C ALA A 406 1.05 -23.97 7.64
N THR A 407 1.90 -22.97 7.84
CA THR A 407 1.53 -21.68 8.43
C THR A 407 0.56 -20.90 7.54
N TRP A 408 0.75 -20.92 6.20
CA TRP A 408 -0.23 -20.33 5.27
C TRP A 408 -1.61 -21.00 5.36
N HIS A 409 -1.67 -22.33 5.34
CA HIS A 409 -2.94 -23.05 5.49
C HIS A 409 -3.60 -22.79 6.85
N HIS A 410 -2.80 -22.70 7.91
CA HIS A 410 -3.31 -22.32 9.23
C HIS A 410 -3.90 -20.91 9.20
N LEU A 411 -3.20 -19.94 8.59
CA LEU A 411 -3.67 -18.57 8.41
C LEU A 411 -5.01 -18.50 7.65
N PHE A 412 -5.20 -19.32 6.60
CA PHE A 412 -6.44 -19.33 5.83
C PHE A 412 -7.67 -19.71 6.66
N SER A 413 -7.49 -20.53 7.70
CA SER A 413 -8.58 -20.87 8.63
C SER A 413 -9.07 -19.66 9.44
N PHE A 414 -8.28 -18.59 9.53
CA PHE A 414 -8.61 -17.34 10.22
C PHE A 414 -9.12 -16.22 9.30
N VAL A 415 -9.37 -16.49 8.02
CA VAL A 415 -9.77 -15.45 7.04
C VAL A 415 -10.99 -14.63 7.50
N ALA A 416 -11.98 -15.29 8.13
CA ALA A 416 -13.19 -14.64 8.65
C ALA A 416 -12.90 -13.64 9.79
N PHE A 417 -11.83 -13.86 10.56
CA PHE A 417 -11.46 -13.05 11.73
C PHE A 417 -10.41 -11.99 11.40
N SER A 418 -9.64 -12.19 10.33
CA SER A 418 -8.60 -11.26 9.92
C SER A 418 -9.19 -9.88 9.53
N PRO A 419 -8.60 -8.75 9.94
CA PRO A 419 -9.06 -7.41 9.54
C PRO A 419 -8.99 -7.21 8.01
N GLY A 420 -9.82 -6.30 7.48
CA GLY A 420 -9.85 -5.98 6.04
C GLY A 420 -8.47 -5.62 5.45
N GLU A 421 -7.71 -4.80 6.17
CA GLU A 421 -6.33 -4.44 5.81
C GLU A 421 -5.37 -5.64 5.81
N GLY A 422 -5.55 -6.59 6.73
CA GLY A 422 -4.76 -7.82 6.74
C GLY A 422 -5.03 -8.66 5.50
N ARG A 423 -6.30 -8.82 5.13
CA ARG A 423 -6.71 -9.54 3.91
C ARG A 423 -6.17 -8.88 2.65
N MET A 424 -6.17 -7.55 2.58
CA MET A 424 -5.57 -6.76 1.50
C MET A 424 -4.09 -7.11 1.33
N VAL A 425 -3.32 -6.99 2.41
CA VAL A 425 -1.88 -7.24 2.41
C VAL A 425 -1.59 -8.68 2.02
N ILE A 426 -2.23 -9.67 2.63
CA ILE A 426 -2.06 -11.08 2.29
C ILE A 426 -2.36 -11.33 0.80
N THR A 427 -3.44 -10.76 0.29
CA THR A 427 -3.83 -10.90 -1.12
C THR A 427 -2.80 -10.27 -2.05
N MET A 428 -2.28 -9.08 -1.72
CA MET A 428 -1.19 -8.44 -2.47
C MET A 428 0.07 -9.31 -2.51
N HIS A 429 0.41 -9.95 -1.39
CA HIS A 429 1.54 -10.87 -1.32
C HIS A 429 1.32 -12.05 -2.27
N PHE A 430 0.19 -12.75 -2.19
CA PHE A 430 -0.08 -13.88 -3.08
C PHE A 430 -0.19 -13.51 -4.57
N ILE A 431 -0.70 -12.32 -4.89
CA ILE A 431 -0.84 -11.85 -6.28
C ILE A 431 0.52 -11.45 -6.85
N SER A 432 1.28 -10.62 -6.12
CA SER A 432 2.65 -10.23 -6.49
C SER A 432 3.57 -11.45 -6.65
N HIS A 433 3.29 -12.50 -5.88
CA HIS A 433 4.01 -13.76 -5.84
C HIS A 433 3.26 -14.93 -6.48
N SER A 434 2.33 -14.71 -7.40
CA SER A 434 1.71 -15.79 -8.20
C SER A 434 2.71 -16.56 -9.09
N LYS A 435 4.01 -16.31 -8.93
CA LYS A 435 5.17 -17.06 -9.48
C LYS A 435 6.06 -17.72 -8.39
N VAL A 436 5.70 -17.63 -7.11
CA VAL A 436 6.53 -18.04 -5.96
C VAL A 436 5.66 -18.84 -5.00
N GLN A 437 5.49 -20.13 -5.30
CA GLN A 437 5.34 -21.20 -4.31
C GLN A 437 5.29 -22.54 -5.03
N LEU A 438 6.40 -22.92 -5.66
CA LEU A 438 6.56 -24.28 -6.21
C LEU A 438 6.94 -25.22 -5.07
N ARG A 439 5.91 -25.69 -4.36
CA ARG A 439 5.77 -26.92 -3.56
C ARG A 439 6.95 -27.39 -2.66
N ARG A 440 6.59 -27.88 -1.46
CA ARG A 440 7.36 -28.91 -0.70
C ARG A 440 6.50 -30.17 -0.44
N GLN A 441 7.10 -31.36 -0.55
CA GLN A 441 6.55 -32.73 -0.79
C GLN A 441 5.82 -33.44 0.40
N PRO A 442 5.46 -34.75 0.37
CA PRO A 442 4.75 -35.59 -0.63
C PRO A 442 3.44 -36.20 -0.04
N GLY A 443 2.34 -36.14 -0.79
CA GLY A 443 1.09 -36.82 -0.44
C GLY A 443 -0.11 -36.39 -1.27
N ASP A 444 -0.25 -35.10 -1.61
CA ASP A 444 -1.17 -34.62 -2.65
C ASP A 444 -0.77 -33.25 -3.22
N THR A 445 -1.52 -32.77 -4.22
CA THR A 445 -1.07 -32.13 -5.47
C THR A 445 -1.33 -30.62 -5.61
N GLY A 446 -0.29 -29.82 -5.86
CA GLY A 446 -0.37 -28.51 -6.55
C GLY A 446 -0.10 -27.25 -5.73
N ASP A 447 0.18 -26.14 -6.42
CA ASP A 447 0.34 -24.76 -5.93
C ASP A 447 -0.98 -24.23 -5.33
N ARG A 448 -1.41 -24.81 -4.21
CA ARG A 448 -2.75 -24.59 -3.66
C ARG A 448 -2.87 -23.25 -2.95
N CYS A 449 -1.81 -22.68 -2.38
CA CYS A 449 -1.97 -21.54 -1.47
C CYS A 449 -2.66 -20.31 -2.10
N THR A 450 -2.25 -19.87 -3.29
CA THR A 450 -2.85 -18.68 -3.93
C THR A 450 -4.31 -18.93 -4.36
N PHE A 451 -4.58 -20.01 -5.11
CA PHE A 451 -5.94 -20.29 -5.57
C PHE A 451 -6.87 -20.70 -4.43
N GLU A 452 -6.38 -21.43 -3.44
CA GLU A 452 -7.11 -21.76 -2.22
C GLU A 452 -7.40 -20.50 -1.41
N TRP A 453 -6.44 -19.58 -1.25
CA TRP A 453 -6.68 -18.29 -0.63
C TRP A 453 -7.82 -17.55 -1.33
N LEU A 454 -7.81 -17.46 -2.66
CA LEU A 454 -8.89 -16.83 -3.41
C LEU A 454 -10.24 -17.53 -3.21
N LEU A 455 -10.29 -18.86 -3.19
CA LEU A 455 -11.51 -19.62 -2.93
C LEU A 455 -12.04 -19.40 -1.50
N ARG A 456 -11.15 -19.38 -0.49
CA ARG A 456 -11.51 -19.12 0.91
C ARG A 456 -11.98 -17.69 1.11
N LEU A 457 -11.26 -16.75 0.50
CA LEU A 457 -11.54 -15.33 0.60
C LEU A 457 -12.88 -14.98 -0.04
N THR A 458 -13.20 -15.54 -1.22
CA THR A 458 -14.47 -15.29 -1.93
C THR A 458 -15.63 -16.14 -1.40
N GLY A 459 -15.36 -17.34 -0.87
CA GLY A 459 -16.37 -18.23 -0.31
C GLY A 459 -16.83 -17.88 1.11
N THR A 460 -16.09 -17.02 1.82
CA THR A 460 -16.47 -16.56 3.16
C THR A 460 -17.30 -15.27 3.06
N PRO A 461 -18.52 -15.21 3.63
CA PRO A 461 -19.31 -13.98 3.62
C PRO A 461 -18.63 -12.83 4.38
N GLY A 462 -18.70 -11.60 3.85
CA GLY A 462 -18.24 -10.38 4.53
C GLY A 462 -16.72 -10.13 4.52
N THR A 463 -15.93 -11.01 3.91
CA THR A 463 -14.46 -10.86 3.82
C THR A 463 -14.02 -10.01 2.63
N MET A 464 -14.74 -10.09 1.51
CA MET A 464 -14.43 -9.31 0.31
C MET A 464 -14.93 -7.87 0.41
N ASN A 465 -14.11 -6.94 -0.08
CA ASN A 465 -14.48 -5.54 -0.30
C ASN A 465 -14.14 -5.14 -1.75
N SER A 466 -14.52 -3.93 -2.16
CA SER A 466 -14.30 -3.47 -3.55
C SER A 466 -12.83 -3.44 -3.95
N PHE A 467 -11.93 -3.04 -3.04
CA PHE A 467 -10.49 -2.95 -3.31
C PHE A 467 -9.83 -4.34 -3.43
N LEU A 468 -10.28 -5.31 -2.62
CA LEU A 468 -9.87 -6.71 -2.75
C LEU A 468 -10.31 -7.26 -4.11
N TRP A 469 -11.55 -6.98 -4.53
CA TRP A 469 -12.02 -7.38 -5.85
C TRP A 469 -11.21 -6.74 -6.97
N GLU A 470 -10.82 -5.47 -6.85
CA GLU A 470 -9.97 -4.79 -7.82
C GLU A 470 -8.63 -5.51 -7.99
N LEU A 471 -7.93 -5.81 -6.88
CA LEU A 471 -6.68 -6.57 -6.91
C LEU A 471 -6.84 -7.95 -7.55
N VAL A 472 -7.84 -8.71 -7.10
CA VAL A 472 -8.10 -10.08 -7.58
C VAL A 472 -8.49 -10.06 -9.06
N THR A 473 -9.34 -9.12 -9.49
CA THR A 473 -9.76 -8.99 -10.88
C THR A 473 -8.58 -8.66 -11.78
N HIS A 474 -7.72 -7.73 -11.37
CA HIS A 474 -6.51 -7.37 -12.12
C HIS A 474 -5.58 -8.59 -12.29
N ALA A 475 -5.32 -9.32 -11.20
CA ALA A 475 -4.48 -10.50 -11.22
C ALA A 475 -5.04 -11.62 -12.13
N LEU A 476 -6.34 -11.92 -11.99
CA LEU A 476 -7.01 -12.94 -12.79
C LEU A 476 -7.11 -12.54 -14.26
N THR A 477 -7.28 -11.26 -14.57
CA THR A 477 -7.28 -10.76 -15.96
C THR A 477 -5.94 -11.04 -16.62
N THR A 478 -4.84 -10.68 -15.95
CA THR A 478 -3.48 -10.97 -16.44
C THR A 478 -3.27 -12.48 -16.60
N LEU A 479 -3.71 -13.29 -15.63
CA LEU A 479 -3.60 -14.75 -15.72
C LEU A 479 -4.36 -15.32 -16.91
N VAL A 480 -5.62 -14.89 -17.12
CA VAL A 480 -6.48 -15.35 -18.22
C VAL A 480 -5.87 -14.99 -19.58
N GLN A 481 -5.33 -13.77 -19.70
CA GLN A 481 -4.63 -13.32 -20.91
C GLN A 481 -3.38 -14.17 -21.18
N LEU A 482 -2.57 -14.45 -20.15
CA LEU A 482 -1.37 -15.26 -20.28
C LEU A 482 -1.65 -16.70 -20.74
N VAL A 483 -2.77 -17.29 -20.31
CA VAL A 483 -3.10 -18.68 -20.63
C VAL A 483 -4.01 -18.81 -21.86
N GLN A 484 -4.37 -17.71 -22.54
CA GLN A 484 -5.42 -17.70 -23.57
C GLN A 484 -5.21 -18.71 -24.71
N GLU A 485 -3.97 -18.93 -25.11
CA GLU A 485 -3.59 -19.85 -26.20
C GLU A 485 -3.18 -21.25 -25.71
N TYR A 486 -3.26 -21.52 -24.41
CA TYR A 486 -2.81 -22.77 -23.80
C TYR A 486 -3.97 -23.71 -23.46
N HIS A 487 -3.72 -25.02 -23.45
CA HIS A 487 -4.72 -26.04 -23.11
C HIS A 487 -5.35 -25.85 -21.71
N CYS A 488 -4.62 -25.22 -20.78
CA CYS A 488 -5.12 -24.92 -19.44
C CYS A 488 -6.12 -23.76 -19.37
N HIS A 489 -6.35 -23.02 -20.47
CA HIS A 489 -7.29 -21.90 -20.52
C HIS A 489 -8.68 -22.29 -20.02
N SER A 490 -9.19 -23.45 -20.44
CA SER A 490 -10.51 -23.95 -20.04
C SER A 490 -10.62 -24.15 -18.52
N MET A 491 -9.57 -24.67 -17.89
CA MET A 491 -9.52 -24.86 -16.42
C MET A 491 -9.45 -23.53 -15.68
N VAL A 492 -8.60 -22.60 -16.15
CA VAL A 492 -8.48 -21.26 -15.55
C VAL A 492 -9.80 -20.49 -15.69
N ARG A 493 -10.46 -20.58 -16.85
CA ARG A 493 -11.78 -19.99 -17.09
C ARG A 493 -12.85 -20.59 -16.16
N ALA A 494 -12.86 -21.91 -15.99
CA ALA A 494 -13.80 -22.57 -15.07
C ALA A 494 -13.57 -22.12 -13.62
N PHE A 495 -12.31 -21.96 -13.20
CA PHE A 495 -11.94 -21.42 -11.89
C PHE A 495 -12.40 -19.97 -11.72
N VAL A 496 -12.13 -19.08 -12.68
CA VAL A 496 -12.60 -17.69 -12.62
C VAL A 496 -14.13 -17.64 -12.52
N ASN A 497 -14.83 -18.44 -13.32
CA ASN A 497 -16.28 -18.53 -13.26
C ASN A 497 -16.79 -18.99 -11.90
N SER A 498 -16.11 -19.92 -11.22
CA SER A 498 -16.56 -20.38 -9.89
C SER A 498 -16.49 -19.27 -8.84
N LEU A 499 -15.60 -18.29 -9.00
CA LEU A 499 -15.50 -17.12 -8.12
C LEU A 499 -16.60 -16.08 -8.38
N TYR A 500 -16.87 -15.74 -9.65
CA TYR A 500 -17.76 -14.63 -10.00
C TYR A 500 -19.24 -15.01 -10.21
N VAL A 501 -19.53 -16.23 -10.67
CA VAL A 501 -20.92 -16.65 -10.97
C VAL A 501 -21.84 -16.59 -9.74
N PRO A 502 -21.41 -16.99 -8.52
CA PRO A 502 -22.24 -16.84 -7.32
C PRO A 502 -22.65 -15.38 -7.07
N LEU A 503 -21.73 -14.44 -7.28
CA LEU A 503 -21.95 -13.01 -7.02
C LEU A 503 -22.89 -12.39 -8.06
N GLN A 504 -22.76 -12.80 -9.31
CA GLN A 504 -23.68 -12.41 -10.38
C GLN A 504 -25.11 -12.89 -10.09
N ARG A 505 -25.26 -14.13 -9.60
CA ARG A 505 -26.56 -14.71 -9.25
C ARG A 505 -27.23 -13.99 -8.07
N CYS A 506 -26.44 -13.57 -7.08
CA CYS A 506 -26.95 -12.82 -5.94
C CYS A 506 -27.19 -11.33 -6.23
N GLY A 507 -26.83 -10.83 -7.42
CA GLY A 507 -26.96 -9.41 -7.76
C GLY A 507 -25.95 -8.49 -7.06
N GLU A 508 -24.98 -9.07 -6.34
CA GLU A 508 -23.92 -8.36 -5.62
C GLU A 508 -22.86 -7.77 -6.56
N LEU A 509 -22.80 -8.27 -7.80
CA LEU A 509 -21.77 -7.92 -8.78
C LEU A 509 -22.37 -7.75 -10.18
N SER A 510 -22.43 -6.50 -10.66
CA SER A 510 -22.95 -6.15 -11.99
C SER A 510 -21.86 -5.58 -12.90
N PHE A 511 -21.45 -6.33 -13.93
CA PHE A 511 -20.55 -5.82 -14.97
C PHE A 511 -21.36 -4.98 -15.97
N PHE A 512 -21.43 -3.66 -15.76
CA PHE A 512 -21.93 -2.74 -16.78
C PHE A 512 -20.75 -2.14 -17.54
N ALA A 513 -20.48 -2.65 -18.74
CA ALA A 513 -19.67 -1.94 -19.72
C ALA A 513 -20.55 -0.85 -20.35
N GLN A 514 -20.34 0.42 -19.97
CA GLN A 514 -20.84 1.54 -20.75
C GLN A 514 -19.72 2.03 -21.66
N GLU A 515 -19.80 1.73 -22.95
CA GLU A 515 -19.07 2.51 -23.96
C GLU A 515 -19.65 3.93 -23.99
N LYS A 516 -18.92 4.92 -23.48
CA LYS A 516 -19.19 6.33 -23.78
C LYS A 516 -18.29 6.73 -24.94
N THR A 517 -18.88 6.87 -26.12
CA THR A 517 -18.22 7.10 -27.42
C THR A 517 -17.45 8.44 -27.55
N VAL A 518 -17.34 9.23 -26.48
CA VAL A 518 -16.69 10.57 -26.52
C VAL A 518 -15.47 10.65 -25.60
N ALA A 519 -15.25 9.66 -24.74
CA ALA A 519 -14.02 9.51 -23.97
C ALA A 519 -13.80 8.00 -23.78
N PHE A 520 -12.71 7.46 -24.33
CA PHE A 520 -12.31 6.07 -24.13
C PHE A 520 -11.98 5.85 -22.64
N GLN A 521 -13.02 5.60 -21.83
CA GLN A 521 -12.93 5.13 -20.45
C GLN A 521 -13.73 3.84 -20.36
N CYS A 522 -13.03 2.71 -20.31
CA CYS A 522 -13.62 1.44 -19.88
C CYS A 522 -13.71 1.47 -18.36
N SER A 523 -14.93 1.47 -17.81
CA SER A 523 -15.16 1.38 -16.36
C SER A 523 -15.65 -0.02 -16.04
N ILE A 524 -14.86 -0.83 -15.33
CA ILE A 524 -15.33 -2.11 -14.80
C ILE A 524 -16.07 -1.80 -13.50
N HIS A 525 -17.39 -1.61 -13.59
CA HIS A 525 -18.23 -1.47 -12.41
C HIS A 525 -18.34 -2.81 -11.67
N LEU A 526 -17.99 -2.84 -10.39
CA LEU A 526 -18.30 -3.92 -9.45
C LEU A 526 -19.24 -3.32 -8.39
N SER A 527 -20.52 -3.29 -8.75
CA SER A 527 -21.72 -2.63 -8.17
C SER A 527 -21.69 -1.94 -6.80
N ARG A 528 -22.32 -0.75 -6.76
CA ARG A 528 -23.12 -0.24 -5.62
C ARG A 528 -24.41 0.41 -6.17
N GLN A 529 -25.59 -0.05 -5.77
CA GLN A 529 -26.87 0.62 -6.07
C GLN A 529 -27.55 1.11 -4.78
N LEU A 530 -27.78 2.43 -4.70
CA LEU A 530 -28.94 3.00 -4.01
C LEU A 530 -29.95 3.38 -5.12
N ARG A 531 -31.16 2.83 -5.08
CA ARG A 531 -32.21 3.02 -6.11
C ARG A 531 -33.01 4.31 -5.87
N ALA A 532 -33.23 5.09 -6.93
CA ALA A 532 -34.49 5.81 -7.20
C ALA A 532 -34.58 6.20 -8.72
N PRO A 533 -35.79 6.38 -9.31
CA PRO A 533 -36.02 6.16 -10.75
C PRO A 533 -36.31 7.42 -11.62
N HIS A 534 -35.85 7.36 -12.89
CA HIS A 534 -36.38 7.99 -14.14
C HIS A 534 -36.37 9.53 -14.34
N PRO A 535 -36.60 10.07 -15.58
CA PRO A 535 -36.35 9.58 -16.95
C PRO A 535 -35.56 10.58 -17.84
N ALA A 536 -35.23 10.14 -19.06
CA ALA A 536 -34.32 10.77 -20.03
C ALA A 536 -34.90 11.94 -20.84
N ALA A 537 -34.02 12.83 -21.31
CA ALA A 537 -34.22 13.63 -22.52
C ALA A 537 -32.87 13.85 -23.24
N SER A 538 -32.78 13.32 -24.47
CA SER A 538 -31.66 13.43 -25.40
C SER A 538 -31.75 14.73 -26.22
N MET A 539 -30.63 15.41 -26.44
CA MET A 539 -30.49 16.28 -27.61
C MET A 539 -29.04 16.32 -28.09
N SER A 540 -28.85 15.90 -29.34
CA SER A 540 -27.57 15.84 -30.05
C SER A 540 -27.11 17.21 -30.51
N LEU A 541 -25.81 17.48 -30.47
CA LEU A 541 -25.21 18.56 -31.25
C LEU A 541 -23.87 18.15 -31.85
N ARG A 542 -23.71 18.61 -33.09
CA ARG A 542 -22.73 18.27 -34.13
C ARG A 542 -21.33 18.79 -33.80
N GLN A 543 -20.30 18.04 -34.20
CA GLN A 543 -18.95 18.55 -34.43
C GLN A 543 -18.86 19.29 -35.79
N PRO A 544 -17.86 20.18 -35.93
CA PRO A 544 -16.78 19.94 -36.91
C PRO A 544 -15.38 20.17 -36.29
N GLY A 545 -14.36 19.37 -36.62
CA GLY A 545 -13.37 19.61 -37.70
C GLY A 545 -12.35 20.68 -37.25
N GLY A 546 -11.08 20.43 -36.92
CA GLY A 546 -10.09 19.51 -37.50
C GLY A 546 -9.19 20.31 -38.45
N CYS A 547 -7.93 20.58 -38.06
CA CYS A 547 -6.77 20.72 -38.96
C CYS A 547 -5.45 20.97 -38.21
N ASP A 548 -4.41 20.36 -38.79
CA ASP A 548 -3.05 20.09 -38.34
C ASP A 548 -2.01 21.21 -38.58
N GLY A 549 -0.83 21.01 -38.00
CA GLY A 549 0.47 21.52 -38.45
C GLY A 549 1.46 21.58 -37.26
N GLY A 550 2.38 20.62 -37.05
CA GLY A 550 3.65 20.45 -37.78
C GLY A 550 4.59 21.63 -37.47
N GLY A 551 5.78 21.55 -36.87
CA GLY A 551 6.77 20.52 -36.58
C GLY A 551 8.12 21.26 -36.46
N GLY A 552 9.07 20.79 -35.66
CA GLY A 552 10.42 21.40 -35.64
C GLY A 552 11.28 21.02 -34.44
N ARG A 553 12.28 20.15 -34.67
CA ARG A 553 13.30 19.69 -33.72
C ARG A 553 14.43 20.70 -33.54
N GLY A 554 15.08 20.66 -32.37
CA GLY A 554 16.40 21.26 -32.13
C GLY A 554 17.11 20.54 -30.98
N ASP A 555 18.14 19.76 -31.31
CA ASP A 555 19.04 19.07 -30.40
C ASP A 555 20.00 20.04 -29.70
N ALA A 556 20.33 19.76 -28.43
CA ALA A 556 21.53 20.30 -27.79
C ALA A 556 22.04 19.34 -26.72
N VAL A 557 23.30 18.94 -26.91
CA VAL A 557 24.16 18.08 -26.09
C VAL A 557 24.68 18.87 -24.89
N VAL A 558 24.65 18.31 -23.67
CA VAL A 558 25.58 18.68 -22.58
C VAL A 558 25.92 17.46 -21.72
N ASN A 559 27.23 17.24 -21.58
CA ASN A 559 27.92 16.25 -20.77
C ASN A 559 27.94 16.61 -19.27
N GLY A 560 28.00 15.57 -18.43
CA GLY A 560 28.86 15.55 -17.23
C GLY A 560 28.17 15.76 -15.88
N GLY A 561 28.34 14.79 -14.97
CA GLY A 561 28.18 15.02 -13.53
C GLY A 561 27.51 13.91 -12.72
N ALA A 562 28.03 12.67 -12.79
CA ALA A 562 27.68 11.62 -11.84
C ALA A 562 28.77 11.51 -10.77
N ALA A 563 28.48 11.94 -9.54
CA ALA A 563 29.07 11.44 -8.30
C ALA A 563 28.52 12.26 -7.14
N VAL A 564 27.63 11.68 -6.32
CA VAL A 564 27.64 11.70 -4.84
C VAL A 564 26.45 10.85 -4.39
N ALA A 565 26.71 9.61 -3.96
CA ALA A 565 25.75 8.84 -3.18
C ALA A 565 26.53 7.89 -2.27
N GLN A 566 26.83 8.35 -1.05
CA GLN A 566 27.03 7.52 0.15
C GLN A 566 27.51 8.40 1.32
N ARG A 567 26.61 8.66 2.28
CA ARG A 567 26.84 8.85 3.74
C ARG A 567 25.70 9.68 4.33
N LEU A 568 24.53 9.09 4.56
CA LEU A 568 23.42 9.77 5.25
C LEU A 568 22.78 8.86 6.28
N ALA A 569 23.33 8.87 7.48
CA ALA A 569 22.49 8.96 8.67
C ALA A 569 22.94 10.23 9.39
N ALA A 570 22.00 11.08 9.78
CA ALA A 570 22.29 12.33 10.47
C ALA A 570 23.26 12.05 11.64
N PRO A 571 24.36 12.82 11.80
CA PRO A 571 25.32 12.63 12.89
C PRO A 571 24.64 12.57 14.27
N HIS A 572 23.52 13.28 14.42
CA HIS A 572 22.68 13.31 15.60
C HIS A 572 22.04 11.96 15.94
N ILE A 573 21.39 11.30 14.96
CA ILE A 573 20.78 9.97 15.15
C ILE A 573 21.84 8.92 15.49
N ARG A 574 23.01 8.96 14.84
CA ARG A 574 24.09 8.02 15.16
C ARG A 574 24.55 8.18 16.60
N ARG A 575 24.64 9.42 17.11
CA ARG A 575 24.96 9.69 18.51
C ARG A 575 23.88 9.17 19.45
N LEU A 576 22.60 9.38 19.15
CA LEU A 576 21.49 8.85 19.95
C LEU A 576 21.52 7.31 20.05
N ILE A 577 21.73 6.62 18.92
CA ILE A 577 21.83 5.15 18.91
C ILE A 577 23.08 4.67 19.66
N GLN A 578 24.21 5.36 19.53
CA GLN A 578 25.47 4.99 20.20
C GLN A 578 25.44 5.27 21.70
N HIS A 579 24.79 6.35 22.16
CA HIS A 579 24.69 6.71 23.58
C HIS A 579 23.81 5.73 24.38
N HIS A 580 22.85 5.07 23.71
CA HIS A 580 21.96 4.09 24.33
C HIS A 580 22.44 2.64 24.25
N ARG A 581 23.54 2.35 23.54
CA ARG A 581 24.24 1.06 23.54
C ARG A 581 25.34 1.08 24.58
#